data_AF-A0A1A8NTZ2-F1
#
_entry.id   AF-A0A1A8NTZ2-F1
#
_cell.length_a   1.000
_cell.length_b   1.000
_cell.length_c   1.000
_cell.angle_alpha   90.00
_cell.angle_beta   90.00
_cell.angle_gamma   90.00
#
_symmetry.space_group_name_H-M   'P 1'
#
loop_
_entity.id
_entity.type
_entity.pdbx_description
1 polymer ?
#
loop_
_entity_poly.entity_id
_entity_poly.type
_entity_poly.pdbx_seq_one_letter_code
_entity_poly.pdbx_strand_id
1 'polypeptide(L)'
;QLVKSGVLTVREAGSWWLSIPNSGKFTKYFIQGRKAVLGMVRKSKYGEVLQADLEERRTTSQVKFPMRYHVHDIVGAELVESIPTTSGTLLRFVDS
;
A
#
# COMPACT_ATOMS: atom_id res chain seq x y z
N GLN A 1 -31.06 -4.67 5.73
CA GLN A 1 -29.72 -5.17 6.13
C GLN A 1 -28.62 -4.11 6.04
N LEU A 2 -28.63 -3.18 5.08
CA LEU A 2 -27.54 -2.19 4.83
C LEU A 2 -27.37 -1.10 5.91
N VAL A 3 -28.48 -0.63 6.50
CA VAL A 3 -28.43 0.31 7.64
C VAL A 3 -27.81 -0.36 8.87
N LYS A 4 -28.16 -1.63 9.13
CA LYS A 4 -27.60 -2.42 10.24
C LYS A 4 -26.11 -2.71 10.08
N SER A 5 -25.61 -2.81 8.85
CA SER A 5 -24.18 -3.00 8.59
C SER A 5 -23.36 -1.71 8.59
N GLY A 6 -23.97 -0.56 8.90
CA GLY A 6 -23.28 0.74 8.93
C GLY A 6 -22.78 1.21 7.57
N VAL A 7 -23.42 0.74 6.49
CA VAL A 7 -23.09 1.09 5.09
C VAL A 7 -23.96 2.25 4.60
N LEU A 8 -25.12 2.46 5.21
CA LEU A 8 -26.07 3.48 4.83
C LEU A 8 -26.38 4.38 6.05
N THR A 9 -26.03 5.66 5.98
CA THR A 9 -26.33 6.65 7.02
C THR A 9 -27.38 7.63 6.51
N VAL A 10 -28.40 7.93 7.32
CA VAL A 10 -29.50 8.83 6.92
C VAL A 10 -28.97 10.26 6.80
N ARG A 11 -29.25 10.89 5.66
CA ARG A 11 -29.07 12.33 5.47
C ARG A 11 -30.39 13.04 5.72
N GLU A 12 -31.41 12.70 4.93
CA GLU A 12 -32.77 13.25 4.98
C GLU A 12 -33.79 12.19 4.52
N ALA A 13 -35.10 12.47 4.60
CA ALA A 13 -36.14 11.54 4.15
C ALA A 13 -35.97 11.21 2.65
N GLY A 14 -35.63 9.96 2.34
CA GLY A 14 -35.37 9.52 0.97
C GLY A 14 -33.94 9.77 0.46
N SER A 15 -33.03 10.28 1.29
CA SER A 15 -31.63 10.54 0.94
C SER A 15 -30.67 9.93 1.95
N TRP A 16 -29.64 9.23 1.46
CA TRP A 16 -28.69 8.51 2.29
C TRP A 16 -27.25 8.72 1.85
N TRP A 17 -26.35 8.73 2.84
CA TRP A 17 -24.91 8.63 2.64
C TRP A 17 -24.49 7.17 2.57
N LEU A 18 -23.55 6.89 1.67
CA LEU A 18 -22.86 5.60 1.62
C LEU A 18 -21.58 5.70 2.46
N SER A 19 -21.47 4.88 3.49
CA SER A 19 -20.26 4.75 4.29
C SER A 19 -19.54 3.45 3.93
N ILE A 20 -18.21 3.51 3.85
CA ILE A 20 -17.36 2.31 3.76
C ILE A 20 -16.95 1.94 5.19
N PRO A 21 -17.59 0.93 5.81
CA PRO A 21 -17.20 0.49 7.14
C PRO A 21 -15.73 0.04 7.13
N ASN A 22 -15.02 0.31 8.22
CA ASN A 22 -13.59 -0.01 8.39
C ASN A 22 -12.60 0.72 7.46
N SER A 23 -13.02 1.74 6.72
CA SER A 23 -12.12 2.56 5.88
C SER A 23 -10.93 3.14 6.66
N GLY A 24 -11.13 3.54 7.92
CA GLY A 24 -10.06 4.02 8.79
C GLY A 24 -9.02 2.95 9.13
N LYS A 25 -9.47 1.70 9.38
CA LYS A 25 -8.57 0.56 9.66
C LYS A 25 -7.77 0.19 8.41
N PHE A 26 -8.43 0.20 7.25
CA PHE A 26 -7.76 0.03 5.96
C PHE A 26 -6.69 1.11 5.74
N THR A 27 -7.06 2.39 5.87
CA THR A 27 -6.16 3.54 5.68
C THR A 27 -4.96 3.47 6.61
N LYS A 28 -5.17 3.11 7.88
CA LYS A 28 -4.09 2.92 8.86
C LYS A 28 -3.08 1.86 8.38
N TYR A 29 -3.55 0.67 8.02
CA TYR A 29 -2.68 -0.42 7.58
C TYR A 29 -1.99 -0.13 6.25
N PHE A 30 -2.71 0.56 5.36
CA PHE A 30 -2.18 1.00 4.08
C PHE A 30 -0.99 1.93 4.25
N ILE A 31 -1.17 3.02 5.02
CA ILE A 31 -0.11 4.00 5.27
C ILE A 31 1.07 3.37 6.01
N GLN A 32 0.79 2.54 7.03
CA GLN A 32 1.85 1.86 7.80
C GLN A 32 2.66 0.91 6.91
N GLY A 33 1.98 0.08 6.10
CA GLY A 33 2.64 -0.83 5.19
C GLY A 33 3.46 -0.11 4.12
N ARG A 34 2.92 0.95 3.50
CA ARG A 34 3.66 1.78 2.55
C ARG A 34 4.95 2.34 3.15
N LYS A 35 4.87 2.97 4.33
CA LYS A 35 6.06 3.52 5.01
C LYS A 35 7.09 2.43 5.33
N ALA A 36 6.64 1.25 5.75
CA ALA A 36 7.52 0.13 6.05
C ALA A 36 8.23 -0.38 4.78
N VAL A 37 7.50 -0.60 3.68
CA VAL A 37 8.07 -1.08 2.41
C VAL A 37 9.01 -0.06 1.80
N LEU A 38 8.60 1.21 1.75
CA LEU A 38 9.44 2.29 1.26
C LEU A 38 10.71 2.44 2.10
N GLY A 39 10.61 2.28 3.43
CA GLY A 39 11.75 2.24 4.33
C GLY A 39 12.68 1.05 4.09
N MET A 40 12.17 -0.10 3.65
CA MET A 40 13.01 -1.25 3.25
C MET A 40 13.79 -0.96 1.98
N VAL A 41 13.18 -0.32 0.98
CA VAL A 41 13.86 0.12 -0.25
C VAL A 41 14.93 1.16 0.10
N ARG A 42 14.59 2.18 0.88
CA ARG A 42 15.54 3.24 1.27
C ARG A 42 16.75 2.74 2.05
N LYS A 43 16.58 1.71 2.90
CA LYS A 43 17.66 1.10 3.69
C LYS A 43 18.46 0.04 2.92
N SER A 44 18.03 -0.34 1.72
CA SER A 44 18.76 -1.28 0.87
C SER A 44 20.02 -0.64 0.31
N LYS A 45 20.92 -1.46 -0.24
CA LYS A 45 22.18 -0.98 -0.78
C LYS A 45 21.89 -0.01 -1.94
N TYR A 46 22.42 1.21 -1.86
CA TYR A 46 22.18 2.29 -2.83
C TYR A 46 20.73 2.77 -2.93
N GLY A 47 19.84 2.37 -2.01
CA GLY A 47 18.40 2.66 -2.13
C GLY A 47 17.72 1.88 -3.25
N GLU A 48 18.29 0.73 -3.62
CA GLU A 48 17.89 -0.10 -4.76
C GLU A 48 17.59 -1.55 -4.35
N VAL A 49 16.49 -2.11 -4.85
CA VAL A 49 16.13 -3.52 -4.61
C VAL A 49 15.45 -4.13 -5.83
N LEU A 50 15.73 -5.39 -6.12
CA LEU A 50 14.96 -6.13 -7.12
C LEU A 50 13.52 -6.32 -6.65
N GLN A 51 12.56 -6.13 -7.56
CA GLN A 51 11.15 -6.29 -7.24
C GLN A 51 10.84 -7.71 -6.74
N ALA A 52 11.43 -8.74 -7.35
CA ALA A 52 11.27 -10.14 -6.94
C ALA A 52 11.75 -10.36 -5.49
N ASP A 53 12.96 -9.89 -5.16
CA ASP A 53 13.51 -9.98 -3.81
C ASP A 53 12.65 -9.25 -2.78
N LEU A 54 12.05 -8.11 -3.16
CA LEU A 54 11.18 -7.35 -2.28
C LEU A 54 9.87 -8.09 -2.04
N GLU A 55 9.27 -8.69 -3.08
CA GLU A 55 8.02 -9.48 -3.00
C GLU A 55 8.18 -10.78 -2.19
N GLU A 56 9.36 -11.41 -2.24
CA GLU A 56 9.66 -12.63 -1.48
C GLU A 56 9.94 -12.39 0.01
N ARG A 57 10.24 -11.15 0.41
CA ARG A 57 10.49 -10.82 1.82
C ARG A 57 9.26 -11.06 2.67
N ARG A 58 9.48 -11.70 3.83
CA ARG A 58 8.45 -11.91 4.83
C ARG A 58 7.90 -10.57 5.31
N THR A 59 6.59 -10.40 5.23
CA THR A 59 5.87 -9.22 5.71
C THR A 59 6.11 -9.03 7.21
N THR A 60 6.61 -7.85 7.62
CA THR A 60 6.75 -7.49 9.03
C THR A 60 5.38 -7.30 9.68
N SER A 61 5.30 -7.27 11.02
CA SER A 61 4.03 -7.11 11.74
C SER A 61 3.23 -5.84 11.38
N GLN A 62 3.93 -4.84 10.84
CA GLN A 62 3.38 -3.56 10.36
C GLN A 62 2.74 -3.66 8.96
N VAL A 63 3.15 -4.64 8.16
CA VAL A 63 2.62 -4.87 6.81
C VAL A 63 1.49 -5.89 6.90
N LYS A 64 0.23 -5.40 6.89
CA LYS A 64 -0.97 -6.24 7.02
C LYS A 64 -1.53 -6.73 5.69
N PHE A 65 -1.17 -6.08 4.58
CA PHE A 65 -1.55 -6.51 3.23
C PHE A 65 -0.41 -7.32 2.59
N PRO A 66 -0.70 -8.16 1.58
CA PRO A 66 0.33 -8.87 0.84
C PRO A 66 1.40 -7.93 0.28
N MET A 67 2.66 -8.36 0.24
CA MET A 67 3.78 -7.52 -0.20
C MET A 67 3.55 -6.93 -1.61
N ARG A 68 3.05 -7.75 -2.54
CA ARG A 68 2.73 -7.34 -3.92
C ARG A 68 1.80 -6.13 -3.96
N TYR A 69 0.84 -6.04 -3.03
CA TYR A 69 -0.06 -4.89 -2.94
C TYR A 69 0.71 -3.60 -2.67
N HIS A 70 1.64 -3.62 -1.71
CA HIS A 70 2.46 -2.46 -1.39
C HIS A 70 3.50 -2.13 -2.46
N VAL A 71 4.05 -3.14 -3.15
CA VAL A 71 4.94 -2.93 -4.30
C VAL A 71 4.20 -2.20 -5.41
N HIS A 72 2.99 -2.64 -5.77
CA HIS A 72 2.18 -1.94 -6.77
C HIS A 72 1.76 -0.54 -6.32
N ASP A 73 1.49 -0.35 -5.02
CA ASP A 73 1.18 0.96 -4.45
C ASP A 73 2.36 1.95 -4.57
N ILE A 74 3.58 1.57 -4.17
CA ILE A 74 4.72 2.49 -4.24
C ILE A 74 5.14 2.79 -5.69
N VAL A 75 4.99 1.83 -6.60
CA VAL A 75 5.24 2.02 -8.04
C VAL A 75 4.18 2.93 -8.65
N GLY A 76 2.90 2.66 -8.39
CA GLY A 76 1.79 3.47 -8.91
C GLY A 76 1.69 4.86 -8.30
N ALA A 77 2.23 5.06 -7.09
CA ALA A 77 2.35 6.36 -6.45
C ALA A 77 3.65 7.12 -6.81
N GLU A 78 4.46 6.58 -7.73
CA GLU A 78 5.71 7.19 -8.21
C GLU A 78 6.73 7.50 -7.08
N LEU A 79 6.67 6.74 -5.99
CA LEU A 79 7.59 6.86 -4.85
C LEU A 79 8.91 6.12 -5.09
N VAL A 80 8.95 5.28 -6.12
CA VAL A 80 10.11 4.53 -6.58
C VAL A 80 10.19 4.58 -8.11
N GLU A 81 11.41 4.66 -8.62
CA GLU A 81 11.71 4.51 -10.04
C GLU A 81 11.84 3.01 -10.37
N SER A 82 11.18 2.56 -11.45
CA SER A 82 11.27 1.17 -11.91
C SER A 82 12.20 1.08 -13.12
N ILE A 83 13.34 0.42 -12.94
CA ILE A 83 14.40 0.31 -13.94
C ILE A 83 14.46 -1.14 -14.43
N PRO A 84 14.12 -1.43 -15.70
CA PRO A 84 14.25 -2.77 -16.24
C PRO A 84 15.72 -3.16 -16.38
N THR A 85 16.11 -4.30 -15.81
CA THR A 85 17.46 -4.86 -15.93
C THR A 85 17.41 -6.28 -16.51
N THR A 86 18.56 -6.85 -16.89
CA THR A 86 18.66 -8.24 -17.37
C THR A 86 18.24 -9.28 -16.33
N SER A 87 18.23 -8.92 -15.04
CA SER A 87 17.85 -9.79 -13.93
C SER A 87 16.44 -9.53 -13.40
N GLY A 88 15.68 -8.64 -14.05
CA GLY A 88 14.34 -8.22 -13.65
C GLY A 88 14.24 -6.73 -13.36
N THR A 89 13.08 -6.29 -12.87
CA THR A 89 12.84 -4.89 -12.55
C THR A 89 13.49 -4.51 -11.22
N LEU A 90 14.31 -3.48 -11.24
CA LEU A 90 14.94 -2.88 -10.07
C LEU A 90 14.13 -1.66 -9.64
N LEU A 91 13.83 -1.57 -8.35
CA LEU A 91 13.12 -0.45 -7.73
C LEU A 91 14.14 0.43 -7.00
N ARG A 92 14.24 1.69 -7.42
CA ARG A 92 15.09 2.71 -6.79
C ARG A 92 14.24 3.72 -6.05
N PHE A 93 14.62 4.06 -4.82
CA PHE A 93 13.96 5.11 -4.06
C PHE A 93 14.15 6.49 -4.71
N VAL A 94 13.07 7.27 -4.81
CA VAL A 94 13.12 8.67 -5.28
C VAL A 94 13.15 9.58 -4.05
N ASP A 95 14.29 10.24 -3.78
CA ASP A 95 14.33 11.31 -2.78
C ASP A 95 13.51 12.49 -3.33
N SER A 96 12.38 12.78 -2.67
CA SER A 96 11.51 13.93 -2.96
C SER A 96 11.96 15.17 -2.19
#